data_AF-A0A560CI44-F1
#
_entry.id   AF-A0A560CI44-F1
#
_cell.length_a   1.000
_cell.length_b   1.000
_cell.length_c   1.000
_cell.angle_alpha   90.00
_cell.angle_beta   90.00
_cell.angle_gamma   90.00
#
_symmetry.space_group_name_H-M   'P 1'
#
loop_
_entity.id
_entity.type
_entity.pdbx_description
1 polymer ?
#
loop_
_entity_poly.entity_id
_entity_poly.type
_entity_poly.pdbx_seq_one_letter_code
_entity_poly.pdbx_strand_id
1 'polypeptide(L)'
;MEQNARILTDEEEKRIHKKLLGLRATQLLLIPSDGSKPNVLPFSLAKVLSYCAEWCADGNDCPDGMFELDCTHFISHALSKTRVLVNLPETTCTNGVCIRVAELAAAFFNSTRTYSNVKKIASHGDTRRGDFCFIPGFFGLTKLHAMILADAATATGAKVFGHTNSRCGEYIDFEGEKCSYYRVE
;
A
#
# COMPACT_ATOMS: atom_id res chain seq x y z
N MET A 1 21.05 3.54 20.80
CA MET A 1 20.33 2.25 20.79
C MET A 1 19.54 2.25 19.52
N GLU A 2 19.90 1.41 18.56
CA GLU A 2 19.12 1.29 17.33
C GLU A 2 17.76 0.67 17.67
N GLN A 3 16.66 1.26 17.21
CA GLN A 3 15.31 0.74 17.49
C GLN A 3 14.76 0.02 16.26
N ASN A 4 14.63 -1.30 16.29
CA ASN A 4 14.03 -2.05 15.18
C ASN A 4 12.63 -1.54 14.83
N ALA A 5 12.33 -1.50 13.53
CA ALA A 5 10.99 -1.34 12.99
C ALA A 5 10.09 -2.45 13.53
N ARG A 6 8.85 -2.12 13.91
CA ARG A 6 7.88 -3.11 14.39
C ARG A 6 6.66 -3.20 13.51
N ILE A 7 6.05 -4.37 13.47
CA ILE A 7 4.77 -4.57 12.78
C ILE A 7 3.62 -4.15 13.68
N LEU A 8 2.64 -3.45 13.10
CA LEU A 8 1.42 -3.04 13.80
C LEU A 8 0.53 -4.22 14.11
N THR A 9 0.05 -4.27 15.35
CA THR A 9 -1.05 -5.16 15.71
C THR A 9 -2.36 -4.67 15.08
N ASP A 10 -3.32 -5.58 14.91
CA ASP A 10 -4.65 -5.24 14.39
C ASP A 10 -5.35 -4.15 15.20
N GLU A 11 -5.19 -4.16 16.52
CA GLU A 11 -5.82 -3.16 17.39
C GLU A 11 -5.20 -1.77 17.22
N GLU A 12 -3.89 -1.68 17.00
CA GLU A 12 -3.24 -0.40 16.74
C GLU A 12 -3.64 0.17 15.38
N GLU A 13 -3.69 -0.69 14.37
CA GLU A 13 -4.09 -0.30 13.02
C GLU A 13 -5.56 0.15 12.96
N LYS A 14 -6.47 -0.57 13.62
CA LYS A 14 -7.85 -0.12 13.80
C LYS A 14 -7.93 1.26 14.47
N ARG A 15 -7.13 1.52 15.50
CA ARG A 15 -7.10 2.83 16.17
C ARG A 15 -6.59 3.92 15.23
N ILE A 16 -5.54 3.65 14.46
CA ILE A 16 -5.00 4.57 13.46
C ILE A 16 -6.07 4.88 12.39
N HIS A 17 -6.67 3.86 11.78
CA HIS A 17 -7.70 4.04 10.76
C HIS A 17 -8.92 4.78 11.31
N LYS A 18 -9.41 4.43 12.51
CA LYS A 18 -10.52 5.15 13.16
C LYS A 18 -10.19 6.61 13.44
N LYS A 19 -8.95 6.91 13.87
CA LYS A 19 -8.49 8.27 14.12
C LYS A 19 -8.45 9.11 12.84
N LEU A 20 -8.01 8.51 11.73
CA LEU A 20 -7.78 9.22 10.46
C LEU A 20 -9.04 9.33 9.58
N LEU A 21 -9.92 8.31 9.63
CA LEU A 21 -11.04 8.17 8.70
C LEU A 21 -12.41 8.14 9.39
N GLY A 22 -12.45 8.15 10.73
CA GLY A 22 -13.70 8.05 11.49
C GLY A 22 -14.48 6.78 11.17
N LEU A 23 -15.79 6.93 10.93
CA LEU A 23 -16.69 5.81 10.61
C LEU A 23 -16.43 5.20 9.22
N ARG A 24 -15.80 5.93 8.30
CA ARG A 24 -15.50 5.43 6.95
C ARG A 24 -14.43 4.33 6.95
N ALA A 25 -13.62 4.27 8.01
CA ALA A 25 -12.55 3.28 8.16
C ALA A 25 -13.01 1.84 7.91
N THR A 26 -14.23 1.47 8.32
CA THR A 26 -14.75 0.09 8.21
C THR A 26 -15.48 -0.20 6.90
N GLN A 27 -15.70 0.81 6.05
CA GLN A 27 -16.45 0.69 4.80
C GLN A 27 -15.55 0.51 3.58
N LEU A 28 -14.26 0.82 3.73
CA LEU A 28 -13.28 0.75 2.66
C LEU A 28 -12.83 -0.68 2.44
N LEU A 29 -12.87 -1.12 1.19
CA LEU A 29 -12.46 -2.45 0.76
C LEU A 29 -11.74 -2.35 -0.58
N LEU A 30 -10.84 -3.31 -0.82
CA LEU A 30 -10.41 -3.63 -2.17
C LEU A 30 -11.57 -4.31 -2.89
N ILE A 31 -11.82 -3.95 -4.14
CA ILE A 31 -12.88 -4.54 -4.96
C ILE A 31 -12.41 -4.77 -6.39
N PRO A 32 -12.99 -5.74 -7.11
CA PRO A 32 -12.84 -5.82 -8.56
C PRO A 32 -13.39 -4.57 -9.26
N SER A 33 -12.66 -4.08 -10.25
CA SER A 33 -13.06 -2.88 -11.02
C SER A 33 -14.29 -3.09 -11.91
N ASP A 34 -14.69 -4.34 -12.13
CA ASP A 34 -15.89 -4.70 -12.89
C ASP A 34 -17.15 -4.87 -12.02
N GLY A 35 -17.04 -4.62 -10.70
CA GLY A 35 -18.15 -4.75 -9.76
C GLY A 35 -18.50 -6.18 -9.37
N SER A 36 -17.74 -7.19 -9.82
CA SER A 36 -17.92 -8.56 -9.37
C SER A 36 -17.65 -8.72 -7.87
N LYS A 37 -18.21 -9.76 -7.25
CA LYS A 37 -18.04 -10.08 -5.82
C LYS A 37 -17.45 -11.49 -5.63
N PRO A 38 -16.23 -11.75 -6.15
CA PRO A 38 -15.58 -13.04 -6.00
C PRO A 38 -15.08 -13.22 -4.55
N ASN A 39 -14.83 -14.48 -4.17
CA ASN A 39 -14.14 -14.79 -2.92
C ASN A 39 -12.62 -14.48 -2.98
N VAL A 40 -12.10 -14.27 -4.19
CA VAL A 40 -10.68 -14.06 -4.51
C VAL A 40 -10.58 -12.81 -5.39
N LEU A 41 -9.76 -11.82 -5.01
CA LEU A 41 -9.53 -10.66 -5.87
C LEU A 41 -8.84 -11.07 -7.18
N PRO A 42 -9.17 -10.47 -8.33
CA PRO A 42 -8.54 -10.75 -9.63
C PRO A 42 -7.11 -10.20 -9.72
N PHE A 43 -6.28 -10.46 -8.71
CA PHE A 43 -4.94 -9.92 -8.53
C PHE A 43 -3.89 -10.64 -9.37
N SER A 44 -2.86 -9.91 -9.82
CA SER A 44 -1.77 -10.40 -10.64
C SER A 44 -0.50 -9.66 -10.24
N LEU A 45 0.34 -10.33 -9.46
CA LEU A 45 1.63 -9.80 -9.03
C LEU A 45 2.50 -9.42 -10.24
N ALA A 46 2.48 -10.22 -11.32
CA ALA A 46 3.23 -9.95 -12.53
C ALA A 46 2.89 -8.58 -13.15
N LYS A 47 1.60 -8.21 -13.17
CA LYS A 47 1.17 -6.90 -13.68
C LYS A 47 1.59 -5.75 -12.78
N VAL A 48 1.47 -5.92 -11.46
CA VAL A 48 1.94 -4.94 -10.47
C VAL A 48 3.45 -4.71 -10.65
N LEU A 49 4.24 -5.78 -10.71
CA LEU A 49 5.69 -5.68 -10.89
C LEU A 49 6.09 -5.12 -12.26
N SER A 50 5.34 -5.42 -13.32
CA SER A 50 5.56 -4.82 -14.64
C SER A 50 5.33 -3.32 -14.60
N TYR A 51 4.25 -2.87 -13.97
CA TYR A 51 3.97 -1.45 -13.79
C TYR A 51 5.07 -0.77 -12.95
N CYS A 52 5.50 -1.39 -11.86
CA CYS A 52 6.61 -0.87 -11.06
C CYS A 52 7.91 -0.81 -11.87
N ALA A 53 8.21 -1.78 -12.72
CA ALA A 53 9.42 -1.75 -13.54
C ALA A 53 9.40 -0.61 -14.58
N GLU A 54 8.22 -0.25 -15.08
CA GLU A 54 8.04 0.79 -16.11
C GLU A 54 8.01 2.20 -15.53
N TRP A 55 7.36 2.40 -14.37
CA TRP A 55 7.04 3.74 -13.85
C TRP A 55 7.79 4.14 -12.58
N CYS A 56 8.53 3.21 -11.97
CA CYS A 56 9.26 3.53 -10.76
C CYS A 56 10.45 4.45 -11.08
N ALA A 57 10.67 5.46 -10.25
CA ALA A 57 11.49 6.66 -10.50
C ALA A 57 10.93 7.68 -11.51
N ASP A 58 10.03 7.27 -12.40
CA ASP A 58 9.43 8.14 -13.42
C ASP A 58 8.01 8.64 -13.07
N GLY A 59 7.53 8.34 -11.86
CA GLY A 59 6.23 8.79 -11.36
C GLY A 59 5.13 7.75 -11.58
N ASN A 60 4.13 8.08 -12.40
CA ASN A 60 2.99 7.21 -12.71
C ASN A 60 2.38 7.54 -14.08
N ASP A 61 1.51 6.67 -14.59
CA ASP A 61 0.89 6.81 -15.91
C ASP A 61 -0.34 7.73 -15.95
N CYS A 62 -0.51 8.59 -14.94
CA CYS A 62 -1.69 9.45 -14.83
C CYS A 62 -1.52 10.74 -15.63
N PRO A 63 -2.45 11.08 -16.55
CA PRO A 63 -2.33 12.24 -17.42
C PRO A 63 -2.60 13.58 -16.71
N ASP A 64 -2.98 13.52 -15.44
CA ASP A 64 -3.47 14.64 -14.63
C ASP A 64 -2.39 15.71 -14.42
N GLY A 65 -1.11 15.34 -14.53
CA GLY A 65 0.03 16.18 -14.13
C GLY A 65 0.02 16.55 -12.64
N MET A 66 -0.87 15.90 -11.87
CA MET A 66 -1.09 16.14 -10.45
C MET A 66 -0.72 14.87 -9.69
N PHE A 67 -0.10 15.03 -8.52
CA PHE A 67 0.29 13.92 -7.64
C PHE A 67 1.30 12.95 -8.24
N GLU A 68 2.12 13.38 -9.20
CA GLU A 68 3.20 12.59 -9.81
C GLU A 68 4.17 12.01 -8.75
N LEU A 69 4.24 12.65 -7.57
CA LEU A 69 5.08 12.29 -6.42
C LEU A 69 4.28 11.90 -5.13
N ASP A 70 2.96 11.65 -5.20
CA ASP A 70 2.19 10.97 -4.11
C ASP A 70 2.23 9.42 -4.07
N CYS A 71 2.77 8.84 -3.00
CA CYS A 71 3.08 7.39 -2.93
C CYS A 71 1.85 6.50 -3.05
N THR A 72 0.69 6.98 -2.59
CA THR A 72 -0.58 6.26 -2.77
C THR A 72 -0.94 6.19 -4.23
N HIS A 73 -0.74 7.29 -4.97
CA HIS A 73 -1.16 7.40 -6.35
C HIS A 73 -0.43 6.36 -7.21
N PHE A 74 0.89 6.27 -7.09
CA PHE A 74 1.69 5.22 -7.76
C PHE A 74 1.17 3.81 -7.45
N ILE A 75 0.88 3.51 -6.19
CA ILE A 75 0.50 2.15 -5.76
C ILE A 75 -0.92 1.81 -6.18
N SER A 76 -1.83 2.76 -6.10
CA SER A 76 -3.21 2.60 -6.57
C SER A 76 -3.25 2.37 -8.08
N HIS A 77 -2.36 3.01 -8.85
CA HIS A 77 -2.18 2.72 -10.27
C HIS A 77 -1.61 1.33 -10.52
N ALA A 78 -0.56 0.93 -9.78
CA ALA A 78 -0.01 -0.44 -9.88
C ALA A 78 -1.09 -1.50 -9.61
N LEU A 79 -1.94 -1.28 -8.59
CA LEU A 79 -3.05 -2.14 -8.23
C LEU A 79 -4.17 -2.14 -9.28
N SER A 80 -4.47 -0.99 -9.90
CA SER A 80 -5.52 -0.91 -10.93
C SER A 80 -5.18 -1.71 -12.19
N LYS A 81 -3.88 -1.93 -12.49
CA LYS A 81 -3.45 -2.81 -13.61
C LYS A 81 -3.90 -4.25 -13.45
N THR A 82 -4.24 -4.63 -12.22
CA THR A 82 -4.82 -5.93 -11.93
C THR A 82 -6.33 -5.89 -11.68
N ARG A 83 -7.05 -4.85 -12.14
CA ARG A 83 -8.51 -4.74 -11.98
C ARG A 83 -8.96 -4.73 -10.52
N VAL A 84 -8.11 -4.26 -9.60
CA VAL A 84 -8.44 -4.08 -8.18
C VAL A 84 -8.40 -2.60 -7.85
N LEU A 85 -9.42 -2.10 -7.17
CA LEU A 85 -9.58 -0.69 -6.77
C LEU A 85 -10.04 -0.59 -5.31
N VAL A 86 -9.98 0.61 -4.74
CA VAL A 86 -10.67 0.94 -3.47
C VAL A 86 -12.12 1.33 -3.80
N ASN A 87 -13.10 0.80 -3.08
CA ASN A 87 -14.53 0.95 -3.40
C ASN A 87 -15.15 2.35 -3.18
N LEU A 88 -14.73 3.09 -2.15
CA LEU A 88 -15.33 4.36 -1.74
C LEU A 88 -14.27 5.42 -1.38
N PRO A 89 -13.27 5.68 -2.24
CA PRO A 89 -12.28 6.72 -1.99
C PRO A 89 -12.94 8.09 -1.92
N GLU A 90 -12.52 8.94 -0.99
CA GLU A 90 -13.04 10.33 -0.93
C GLU A 90 -12.51 11.18 -2.07
N THR A 91 -11.32 10.84 -2.55
CA THR A 91 -10.65 11.56 -3.62
C THR A 91 -9.98 10.56 -4.56
N THR A 92 -10.15 10.80 -5.85
CA THR A 92 -9.56 10.01 -6.92
C THR A 92 -8.85 10.91 -7.92
N CYS A 93 -7.90 10.33 -8.65
CA CYS A 93 -7.36 10.94 -9.87
C CYS A 93 -8.36 10.76 -11.04
N THR A 94 -8.05 11.27 -12.24
CA THR A 94 -8.95 11.13 -13.41
C THR A 94 -9.18 9.68 -13.82
N ASN A 95 -8.24 8.78 -13.51
CA ASN A 95 -8.38 7.34 -13.73
C ASN A 95 -9.22 6.63 -12.65
N GLY A 96 -9.78 7.37 -11.69
CA GLY A 96 -10.68 6.84 -10.66
C GLY A 96 -9.99 6.06 -9.54
N VAL A 97 -8.65 6.12 -9.43
CA VAL A 97 -7.92 5.40 -8.38
C VAL A 97 -7.73 6.24 -7.12
N CYS A 98 -7.64 5.60 -5.95
CA CYS A 98 -7.50 6.26 -4.65
C CYS A 98 -6.15 6.99 -4.51
N ILE A 99 -6.17 8.22 -4.00
CA ILE A 99 -4.94 9.02 -3.78
C ILE A 99 -4.61 9.26 -2.30
N ARG A 100 -5.33 8.62 -1.36
CA ARG A 100 -5.12 8.80 0.08
C ARG A 100 -4.60 7.53 0.74
N VAL A 101 -3.36 7.58 1.27
CA VAL A 101 -2.72 6.43 1.93
C VAL A 101 -3.60 5.79 2.99
N ALA A 102 -4.24 6.59 3.84
CA ALA A 102 -5.09 6.09 4.93
C ALA A 102 -6.24 5.23 4.39
N GLU A 103 -6.86 5.66 3.29
CA GLU A 103 -7.97 4.94 2.68
C GLU A 103 -7.51 3.62 2.07
N LEU A 104 -6.37 3.64 1.37
CA LEU A 104 -5.76 2.45 0.80
C LEU A 104 -5.38 1.42 1.88
N ALA A 105 -4.72 1.87 2.96
CA ALA A 105 -4.32 1.02 4.09
C ALA A 105 -5.55 0.38 4.78
N ALA A 106 -6.61 1.17 5.01
CA ALA A 106 -7.86 0.66 5.56
C ALA A 106 -8.53 -0.36 4.63
N ALA A 107 -8.50 -0.13 3.32
CA ALA A 107 -9.02 -1.06 2.32
C ALA A 107 -8.28 -2.41 2.38
N PHE A 108 -6.95 -2.40 2.43
CA PHE A 108 -6.15 -3.62 2.59
C PHE A 108 -6.49 -4.35 3.89
N PHE A 109 -6.50 -3.62 5.02
CA PHE A 109 -6.82 -4.17 6.34
C PHE A 109 -8.16 -4.90 6.35
N ASN A 110 -9.23 -4.25 5.89
CA ASN A 110 -10.56 -4.84 5.88
C ASN A 110 -10.68 -6.00 4.88
N SER A 111 -9.92 -5.95 3.78
CA SER A 111 -9.94 -6.98 2.73
C SER A 111 -9.37 -8.32 3.21
N THR A 112 -8.50 -8.34 4.22
CA THR A 112 -7.99 -9.58 4.85
C THR A 112 -9.10 -10.46 5.44
N ARG A 113 -10.25 -9.87 5.76
CA ARG A 113 -11.42 -10.57 6.33
C ARG A 113 -12.46 -10.92 5.28
N THR A 114 -12.30 -10.41 4.06
CA THR A 114 -13.30 -10.51 2.98
C THR A 114 -12.84 -11.48 1.90
N TYR A 115 -11.58 -11.40 1.50
CA TYR A 115 -11.04 -12.22 0.41
C TYR A 115 -10.03 -13.24 0.94
N SER A 116 -10.13 -14.47 0.44
CA SER A 116 -9.25 -15.55 0.89
C SER A 116 -7.80 -15.38 0.44
N ASN A 117 -7.55 -14.54 -0.57
CA ASN A 117 -6.21 -14.27 -1.08
C ASN A 117 -5.58 -12.98 -0.57
N VAL A 118 -6.22 -12.24 0.34
CA VAL A 118 -5.62 -11.06 0.96
C VAL A 118 -5.17 -11.40 2.38
N LYS A 119 -3.88 -11.19 2.67
CA LYS A 119 -3.28 -11.55 3.95
C LYS A 119 -2.51 -10.37 4.53
N LYS A 120 -2.62 -10.19 5.85
CA LYS A 120 -1.70 -9.35 6.61
C LYS A 120 -0.48 -10.19 7.01
N ILE A 121 0.72 -9.64 6.84
CA ILE A 121 1.96 -10.31 7.19
C ILE A 121 2.37 -9.90 8.60
N ALA A 122 2.69 -10.89 9.44
CA ALA A 122 2.90 -10.71 10.88
C ALA A 122 4.36 -10.56 11.30
N SER A 123 5.31 -10.91 10.42
CA SER A 123 6.75 -10.81 10.67
C SER A 123 7.49 -10.24 9.45
N HIS A 124 8.60 -9.53 9.67
CA HIS A 124 9.43 -9.01 8.58
C HIS A 124 9.99 -10.15 7.72
N GLY A 125 10.37 -11.27 8.33
CA GLY A 125 10.92 -12.44 7.63
C GLY A 125 9.93 -13.16 6.72
N ASP A 126 8.63 -12.97 6.92
CA ASP A 126 7.59 -13.54 6.06
C ASP A 126 7.27 -12.64 4.86
N THR A 127 7.81 -11.42 4.82
CA THR A 127 7.61 -10.49 3.71
C THR A 127 8.40 -10.93 2.48
N ARG A 128 7.95 -10.50 1.29
CA ARG A 128 8.64 -10.76 0.02
C ARG A 128 8.38 -9.66 -0.98
N ARG A 129 9.13 -9.70 -2.09
CA ARG A 129 8.90 -8.83 -3.24
C ARG A 129 7.42 -8.84 -3.66
N GLY A 130 6.83 -7.67 -3.81
CA GLY A 130 5.42 -7.48 -4.18
C GLY A 130 4.47 -7.25 -3.01
N ASP A 131 4.91 -7.45 -1.77
CA ASP A 131 4.07 -7.11 -0.62
C ASP A 131 3.90 -5.59 -0.50
N PHE A 132 2.71 -5.15 -0.09
CA PHE A 132 2.39 -3.75 0.14
C PHE A 132 2.77 -3.38 1.58
N CYS A 133 3.45 -2.26 1.75
CA CYS A 133 3.90 -1.74 3.04
C CYS A 133 3.22 -0.39 3.32
N PHE A 134 2.73 -0.19 4.54
CA PHE A 134 2.18 1.07 5.01
C PHE A 134 2.88 1.50 6.29
N ILE A 135 3.35 2.75 6.35
CA ILE A 135 4.03 3.33 7.52
C ILE A 135 3.19 4.53 8.01
N PRO A 136 2.55 4.45 9.19
CA PRO A 136 1.71 5.51 9.69
C PRO A 136 2.53 6.59 10.42
N GLY A 137 3.12 7.48 9.62
CA GLY A 137 3.99 8.56 10.05
C GLY A 137 5.45 8.16 9.90
N PHE A 138 6.16 8.81 8.98
CA PHE A 138 7.55 8.51 8.63
C PHE A 138 8.45 9.69 9.03
N PHE A 139 9.52 9.45 9.79
CA PHE A 139 10.50 10.46 10.23
C PHE A 139 9.88 11.72 10.88
N GLY A 140 8.89 11.55 11.76
CA GLY A 140 8.24 12.67 12.47
C GLY A 140 7.37 13.57 11.58
N LEU A 141 7.23 13.25 10.29
CA LEU A 141 6.24 13.86 9.41
C LEU A 141 4.90 13.18 9.62
N THR A 142 3.83 13.98 9.66
CA THR A 142 2.44 13.51 9.82
C THR A 142 1.91 12.74 8.62
N LYS A 143 2.73 12.54 7.58
CA LYS A 143 2.32 11.90 6.33
C LYS A 143 2.55 10.40 6.40
N LEU A 144 1.48 9.67 6.15
CA LEU A 144 1.53 8.23 5.95
C LEU A 144 2.33 7.94 4.66
N HIS A 145 2.99 6.80 4.59
CA HIS A 145 3.59 6.30 3.37
C HIS A 145 3.04 4.94 2.99
N ALA A 146 2.90 4.72 1.68
CA ALA A 146 2.60 3.45 1.09
C ALA A 146 3.75 3.08 0.15
N MET A 147 4.13 1.81 0.13
CA MET A 147 5.24 1.28 -0.68
C MET A 147 4.90 -0.12 -1.18
N ILE A 148 5.56 -0.58 -2.23
CA ILE A 148 5.56 -2.01 -2.60
C ILE A 148 6.99 -2.52 -2.39
N LEU A 149 7.15 -3.69 -1.77
CA LEU A 149 8.47 -4.25 -1.52
C LEU A 149 9.14 -4.71 -2.83
N ALA A 150 10.38 -4.26 -3.06
CA ALA A 150 11.23 -4.75 -4.14
C ALA A 150 12.01 -6.01 -3.74
N ASP A 151 12.15 -6.25 -2.44
CA ASP A 151 12.74 -7.44 -1.82
C ASP A 151 12.13 -7.68 -0.43
N ALA A 152 12.43 -8.79 0.23
CA ALA A 152 12.00 -9.00 1.61
C ALA A 152 12.47 -7.86 2.53
N ALA A 153 11.59 -7.46 3.46
CA ALA A 153 11.90 -6.50 4.50
C ALA A 153 12.75 -7.13 5.61
N THR A 154 13.47 -6.27 6.31
CA THR A 154 14.25 -6.59 7.51
C THR A 154 13.71 -5.80 8.69
N ALA A 155 14.24 -6.06 9.88
CA ALA A 155 13.89 -5.30 11.08
C ALA A 155 14.31 -3.82 11.01
N THR A 156 15.16 -3.41 10.07
CA THR A 156 15.66 -2.04 9.97
C THR A 156 15.23 -1.34 8.68
N GLY A 157 14.48 -2.00 7.78
CA GLY A 157 14.15 -1.41 6.49
C GLY A 157 13.91 -2.42 5.39
N ALA A 158 13.66 -1.92 4.18
CA ALA A 158 13.43 -2.76 3.02
C ALA A 158 13.85 -2.06 1.72
N LYS A 159 14.11 -2.85 0.67
CA LYS A 159 14.12 -2.33 -0.69
C LYS A 159 12.69 -2.16 -1.18
N VAL A 160 12.38 -1.04 -1.80
CA VAL A 160 11.00 -0.69 -2.16
C VAL A 160 10.87 -0.15 -3.57
N PHE A 161 9.79 -0.52 -4.25
CA PHE A 161 9.23 0.28 -5.32
C PHE A 161 8.46 1.44 -4.69
N GLY A 162 8.87 2.64 -5.04
CA GLY A 162 8.29 3.87 -4.57
C GLY A 162 8.78 4.98 -5.45
N HIS A 163 8.04 6.08 -5.43
CA HIS A 163 8.28 7.19 -6.32
C HIS A 163 8.79 8.41 -5.55
N THR A 164 10.09 8.39 -5.38
CA THR A 164 10.88 9.60 -5.21
C THR A 164 12.02 9.37 -6.18
N ASN A 165 12.29 10.31 -7.10
CA ASN A 165 13.06 10.15 -8.34
C ASN A 165 14.50 9.58 -8.24
N SER A 166 14.89 9.05 -7.08
CA SER A 166 16.14 8.31 -6.90
C SER A 166 16.01 6.98 -6.14
N ARG A 167 14.94 6.71 -5.38
CA ARG A 167 14.91 5.59 -4.42
C ARG A 167 14.22 4.32 -4.91
N CYS A 168 14.00 4.21 -6.21
CA CYS A 168 13.36 3.03 -6.78
C CYS A 168 14.25 1.79 -6.65
N GLY A 169 13.76 0.76 -5.95
CA GLY A 169 14.53 -0.46 -5.70
C GLY A 169 15.68 -0.25 -4.70
N GLU A 170 15.80 0.95 -4.13
CA GLU A 170 16.80 1.26 -3.12
C GLU A 170 16.32 0.86 -1.73
N TYR A 171 17.28 0.64 -0.84
CA TYR A 171 17.02 0.36 0.56
C TYR A 171 16.54 1.63 1.26
N ILE A 172 15.40 1.52 1.95
CA ILE A 172 14.85 2.58 2.78
C ILE A 172 14.82 2.09 4.23
N ASP A 173 15.38 2.94 5.08
CA ASP A 173 15.46 2.73 6.52
C ASP A 173 14.08 2.93 7.17
N PHE A 174 13.67 1.94 7.98
CA PHE A 174 12.43 1.93 8.77
C PHE A 174 12.74 1.91 10.28
N GLU A 175 13.97 2.17 10.71
CA GLU A 175 14.36 2.17 12.11
C GLU A 175 13.45 3.09 12.94
N GLY A 176 12.91 2.56 14.05
CA GLY A 176 11.97 3.22 14.94
C GLY A 176 10.54 3.29 14.43
N GLU A 177 10.28 2.85 13.19
CA GLU A 177 8.98 2.98 12.55
C GLU A 177 8.01 1.83 12.86
N LYS A 178 6.74 2.09 12.57
CA LYS A 178 5.67 1.09 12.65
C LYS A 178 5.22 0.75 11.24
N CYS A 179 5.17 -0.52 10.89
CA CYS A 179 4.83 -0.98 9.55
C CYS A 179 3.59 -1.88 9.58
N SER A 180 2.78 -1.80 8.53
CA SER A 180 1.79 -2.83 8.19
C SER A 180 2.13 -3.41 6.82
N TYR A 181 2.18 -4.73 6.72
CA TYR A 181 2.47 -5.43 5.46
C TYR A 181 1.27 -6.26 5.01
N TYR A 182 1.01 -6.24 3.72
CA TYR A 182 -0.09 -6.98 3.10
C TYR A 182 0.34 -7.68 1.82
N ARG A 183 -0.28 -8.83 1.56
CA ARG A 183 -0.07 -9.62 0.37
C ARG A 183 -1.40 -9.97 -0.27
N VAL A 184 -1.43 -9.94 -1.60
CA VAL A 184 -2.53 -10.50 -2.39
C VAL A 184 -1.96 -11.65 -3.23
N GLU A 185 -2.54 -12.84 -3.12
CA GLU A 185 -2.06 -14.08 -3.78
C GLU A 185 -2.88 -14.51 -5.00
#